data_AF-A0A2P5FC54-F1
#
_entry.id   AF-A0A2P5FC54-F1
#
_cell.length_a   1.000
_cell.length_b   1.000
_cell.length_c   1.000
_cell.angle_alpha   90.00
_cell.angle_beta   90.00
_cell.angle_gamma   90.00
#
_symmetry.space_group_name_H-M   'P 1'
#
loop_
_entity.id
_entity.type
_entity.pdbx_description
1 polymer ?
#
loop_
_entity_poly.entity_id
_entity_poly.type
_entity_poly.pdbx_seq_one_letter_code
_entity_poly.pdbx_strand_id
1 'polypeptide(L)'
;MYIQGLITDERENIDPDALPFARKIKEIHRQGLREGARLVEVVKQVKRDVLLGLSAVGGLFSKEVLEALKGSTSTRPAIFAMSNPTKNAECTPEEAFSIVGDNIVFASGSPFKDVDLGNGHIGHCNQGNMYLFPGCASSTSTFFRKKKT
;
A
#
# COMPACT_ATOMS: atom_id res chain seq x y z
N MET A 1 8.88 2.28 1.01
CA MET A 1 9.92 1.44 1.66
C MET A 1 10.26 0.32 0.68
N TYR A 2 11.51 -0.10 0.59
CA TYR A 2 11.89 -1.29 -0.19
C TYR A 2 11.86 -2.53 0.70
N ILE A 3 12.18 -3.69 0.11
CA ILE A 3 12.36 -4.97 0.83
C ILE A 3 13.41 -4.80 1.95
N GLN A 4 14.45 -4.00 1.72
CA GLN A 4 15.48 -3.65 2.70
C GLN A 4 15.01 -2.59 3.72
N GLY A 5 13.71 -2.30 3.83
CA GLY A 5 13.15 -1.39 4.84
C GLY A 5 13.18 0.10 4.46
N LEU A 6 13.20 0.94 5.49
CA LEU A 6 13.14 2.40 5.37
C LEU A 6 14.37 2.94 4.63
N ILE A 7 14.16 3.83 3.67
CA ILE A 7 15.21 4.46 2.85
C ILE A 7 15.57 5.79 3.49
N THR A 8 16.86 6.00 3.72
CA THR A 8 17.43 7.29 4.13
C THR A 8 18.47 7.80 3.14
N ASP A 9 18.90 9.04 3.35
CA ASP A 9 19.99 9.68 2.63
C ASP A 9 21.38 9.03 2.84
N GLU A 10 21.52 8.12 3.81
CA GLU A 10 22.75 7.34 4.03
C GLU A 10 22.79 6.01 3.26
N ARG A 11 21.69 5.57 2.62
CA ARG A 11 21.68 4.28 1.91
C ARG A 11 22.59 4.35 0.68
N GLU A 12 23.47 3.36 0.57
CA GLU A 12 24.28 3.16 -0.62
C GLU A 12 23.45 2.50 -1.73
N ASN A 13 23.71 2.85 -3.00
CA ASN A 13 23.04 2.29 -4.19
C ASN A 13 21.50 2.48 -4.21
N ILE A 14 21.02 3.67 -3.88
CA ILE A 14 19.61 4.04 -4.05
C ILE A 14 19.32 4.29 -5.53
N ASP A 15 18.17 3.82 -6.00
CA ASP A 15 17.63 4.19 -7.31
C ASP A 15 17.48 5.73 -7.42
N PRO A 16 17.99 6.38 -8.48
CA PRO A 16 17.87 7.82 -8.67
C PRO A 16 16.44 8.36 -8.52
N ASP A 17 15.43 7.57 -8.92
CA ASP A 17 14.02 7.97 -8.85
C ASP A 17 13.48 7.92 -7.42
N ALA A 18 14.11 7.14 -6.53
CA ALA A 18 13.76 7.04 -5.11
C ALA A 18 14.48 8.07 -4.22
N LEU A 19 15.56 8.70 -4.71
CA LEU A 19 16.32 9.71 -3.98
C LEU A 19 15.46 10.85 -3.40
N PRO A 20 14.48 11.42 -4.14
CA PRO A 20 13.65 12.50 -3.61
C PRO A 20 12.77 12.09 -2.41
N PHE A 21 12.54 10.78 -2.25
CA PHE A 21 11.72 10.21 -1.19
C PHE A 21 12.54 9.66 -0.02
N ALA A 22 13.88 9.69 -0.12
CA ALA A 22 14.78 9.28 0.95
C ALA A 22 14.61 10.20 2.17
N ARG A 23 14.44 9.61 3.35
CA ARG A 23 14.28 10.38 4.60
C ARG A 23 15.64 10.83 5.12
N LYS A 24 15.72 12.03 5.68
CA LYS A 24 16.94 12.49 6.33
C LYS A 24 17.22 11.64 7.58
N ILE A 25 18.41 11.05 7.68
CA ILE A 25 18.80 10.21 8.82
C ILE A 25 18.61 10.94 10.16
N LYS A 26 18.93 12.23 10.20
CA LYS A 26 18.78 13.10 11.38
C LYS A 26 17.33 13.26 11.84
N GLU A 27 16.36 13.20 10.93
CA GLU A 27 14.94 13.29 11.25
C GLU A 27 14.44 11.97 11.83
N ILE A 28 14.82 10.85 11.20
CA ILE A 28 14.36 9.54 11.63
C ILE A 28 15.05 9.07 12.92
N HIS A 29 16.31 9.46 13.17
CA HIS A 29 16.99 9.20 14.44
C HIS A 29 16.30 9.88 15.62
N ARG A 30 15.75 11.09 15.44
CA ARG A 30 14.93 11.76 16.46
C ARG A 30 13.64 11.00 16.76
N GLN A 31 13.15 10.24 15.79
CA GLN A 31 11.99 9.36 15.92
C GLN A 31 12.39 7.94 16.37
N GLY A 32 13.66 7.71 16.73
CA GLY A 32 14.17 6.41 17.17
C GLY A 32 14.26 5.36 16.05
N LEU A 33 14.21 5.78 14.79
CA LEU A 33 14.30 4.93 13.62
C LEU A 33 15.69 4.99 13.00
N ARG A 34 16.05 3.90 12.32
CA ARG A 34 17.33 3.73 11.63
C ARG A 34 17.13 3.37 10.16
N GLU A 35 18.20 3.52 9.40
CA GLU A 35 18.29 3.00 8.05
C GLU A 35 17.92 1.51 8.02
N GLY A 36 17.03 1.12 7.09
CA GLY A 36 16.53 -0.25 6.99
C GLY A 36 15.57 -0.70 8.10
N ALA A 37 15.00 0.23 8.88
CA ALA A 37 13.95 -0.09 9.84
C ALA A 37 12.78 -0.85 9.19
N ARG A 38 12.20 -1.79 9.93
CA ARG A 38 11.09 -2.64 9.45
C ARG A 38 9.80 -1.83 9.39
N LEU A 39 8.88 -2.24 8.51
CA LEU A 39 7.60 -1.55 8.30
C LEU A 39 6.84 -1.33 9.62
N VAL A 40 6.77 -2.35 10.48
CA VAL A 40 6.10 -2.26 11.78
C VAL A 40 6.70 -1.17 12.69
N GLU A 41 8.01 -1.00 12.68
CA GLU A 41 8.72 -0.01 13.50
C GLU A 41 8.39 1.40 12.99
N VAL A 42 8.40 1.57 11.68
CA VAL A 42 8.07 2.84 11.02
C VAL A 42 6.61 3.21 11.26
N VAL A 43 5.66 2.28 11.14
CA VAL A 43 4.24 2.58 11.37
C VAL A 43 3.99 2.96 12.82
N LYS A 44 4.60 2.25 13.78
CA LYS A 44 4.47 2.55 15.22
C LYS A 44 5.04 3.92 15.60
N GLN A 45 6.24 4.26 15.10
CA GLN A 45 6.91 5.50 15.49
C GLN A 45 6.33 6.72 14.78
N VAL A 46 5.99 6.57 13.49
CA VAL A 46 5.59 7.71 12.68
C VAL A 46 4.06 7.90 12.65
N LYS A 47 3.30 7.00 13.27
CA LYS A 47 1.83 7.06 13.44
C LYS A 47 1.12 7.49 12.16
N ARG A 48 1.39 6.73 11.09
CA ARG A 48 0.85 7.07 9.76
C ARG A 48 -0.60 6.66 9.68
N ASP A 49 -1.43 7.54 9.13
CA ASP A 49 -2.86 7.27 8.91
C ASP A 49 -3.14 6.50 7.61
N VAL A 50 -2.17 6.44 6.71
CA VAL A 50 -2.31 5.81 5.38
C VAL A 50 -1.19 4.81 5.15
N LEU A 51 -1.55 3.56 4.84
CA LEU A 51 -0.66 2.52 4.33
C LEU A 51 -0.91 2.28 2.85
N LEU A 52 0.16 2.37 2.05
CA LEU A 52 0.12 2.12 0.61
C LEU A 52 1.14 1.04 0.25
N GLY A 53 0.63 -0.09 -0.23
CA GLY A 53 1.40 -1.24 -0.70
C GLY A 53 1.48 -1.21 -2.22
N LEU A 54 2.70 -1.14 -2.75
CA LEU A 54 3.03 -1.16 -4.19
C LEU A 54 4.20 -2.11 -4.48
N SER A 55 4.52 -3.00 -3.54
CA SER A 55 5.76 -3.78 -3.56
C SER A 55 5.65 -5.13 -4.28
N ALA A 56 4.44 -5.55 -4.69
CA ALA A 56 4.16 -6.90 -5.20
C ALA A 56 4.53 -8.04 -4.23
N VAL A 57 4.73 -7.73 -2.94
CA VAL A 57 5.07 -8.69 -1.89
C VAL A 57 3.83 -8.99 -1.07
N GLY A 58 3.25 -10.17 -1.27
CA GLY A 58 2.09 -10.63 -0.51
C GLY A 58 2.38 -10.76 0.98
N GLY A 59 1.39 -10.42 1.81
CA GLY A 59 1.49 -10.53 3.28
C GLY A 59 2.42 -9.51 3.95
N LEU A 60 2.83 -8.45 3.24
CA LEU A 60 3.68 -7.40 3.81
C LEU A 60 2.97 -6.64 4.94
N PHE A 61 1.65 -6.49 4.86
CA PHE A 61 0.84 -5.90 5.92
C PHE A 61 0.42 -6.98 6.92
N SER A 62 1.42 -7.47 7.66
CA SER A 62 1.20 -8.46 8.71
C SER A 62 0.27 -7.92 9.80
N LYS A 63 -0.29 -8.83 10.60
CA LYS A 63 -1.13 -8.48 11.75
C LYS A 63 -0.49 -7.42 12.65
N GLU A 64 0.81 -7.52 12.90
CA GLU A 64 1.54 -6.54 13.73
C GLU A 64 1.55 -5.12 13.11
N VAL A 65 1.60 -5.02 11.77
CA VAL A 65 1.55 -3.75 11.05
C VAL A 65 0.15 -3.15 11.10
N LEU A 66 -0.88 -3.99 10.95
CA LEU A 66 -2.29 -3.57 11.06
C LEU A 66 -2.63 -3.14 12.50
N GLU A 67 -2.15 -3.86 13.50
CA GLU A 67 -2.28 -3.47 14.91
C GLU A 67 -1.53 -2.16 15.20
N ALA A 68 -0.37 -1.95 14.58
CA ALA A 68 0.34 -0.67 14.68
C ALA A 68 -0.47 0.48 14.06
N LEU A 69 -1.15 0.24 12.94
CA LEU A 69 -2.03 1.23 12.29
C LEU A 69 -3.27 1.54 13.14
N LYS A 70 -3.81 0.57 13.87
CA LYS A 70 -4.92 0.77 14.81
C LYS A 70 -4.57 1.81 15.89
N GLY A 71 -3.30 1.91 16.27
CA GLY A 71 -2.79 2.92 17.19
C GLY A 71 -2.64 4.32 16.57
N SER A 72 -3.07 4.53 15.32
CA SER A 72 -3.01 5.85 14.69
C SER A 72 -3.99 6.84 15.33
N THR A 73 -3.69 8.12 15.18
CA THR A 73 -4.52 9.22 15.72
C THR A 73 -5.70 9.59 14.82
N SER A 74 -5.72 9.15 13.55
CA SER A 74 -6.84 9.40 12.65
C SER A 74 -8.07 8.57 13.01
N THR A 75 -9.23 9.20 12.85
CA THR A 75 -10.54 8.57 13.01
C THR A 75 -10.89 7.61 11.89
N ARG A 76 -10.16 7.67 10.76
CA ARG A 76 -10.45 6.84 9.57
C ARG A 76 -9.16 6.51 8.79
N PRO A 77 -8.33 5.58 9.29
CA PRO A 77 -7.10 5.20 8.61
C PRO A 77 -7.39 4.50 7.27
N ALA A 78 -6.47 4.63 6.32
CA ALA A 78 -6.62 4.09 4.97
C ALA A 78 -5.54 3.04 4.65
N ILE A 79 -5.95 1.93 4.04
CA ILE A 79 -5.12 0.81 3.65
C ILE A 79 -5.35 0.52 2.16
N PHE A 80 -4.28 0.63 1.39
CA PHE A 80 -4.26 0.39 -0.04
C PHE A 80 -3.34 -0.82 -0.34
N ALA A 81 -3.93 -1.98 -0.62
CA ALA A 81 -3.24 -3.22 -0.98
C ALA A 81 -3.26 -3.42 -2.50
N MET A 82 -2.38 -2.74 -3.23
CA MET A 82 -2.47 -2.60 -4.70
C MET A 82 -1.80 -3.74 -5.46
N SER A 83 -1.15 -4.68 -4.78
CA SER A 83 -0.44 -5.79 -5.42
C SER A 83 -1.39 -6.82 -6.03
N ASN A 84 -1.02 -7.30 -7.22
CA ASN A 84 -1.79 -8.26 -8.02
C ASN A 84 -0.95 -9.51 -8.32
N PRO A 85 -1.57 -10.70 -8.48
CA PRO A 85 -2.98 -11.05 -8.26
C PRO A 85 -3.34 -11.12 -6.77
N THR A 86 -4.60 -11.46 -6.42
CA THR A 86 -5.11 -11.50 -5.01
C THR A 86 -4.19 -12.20 -4.02
N LYS A 87 -3.50 -13.28 -4.44
CA LYS A 87 -2.53 -14.02 -3.60
C LYS A 87 -1.31 -13.20 -3.17
N ASN A 88 -1.00 -12.15 -3.92
CA ASN A 88 0.10 -11.22 -3.67
C ASN A 88 -0.37 -9.92 -3.02
N ALA A 89 -1.65 -9.80 -2.69
CA ALA A 89 -2.14 -8.64 -1.94
C ALA A 89 -1.41 -8.54 -0.60
N GLU A 90 -1.10 -7.32 -0.17
CA GLU A 90 -0.35 -7.07 1.04
C GLU A 90 -1.11 -7.51 2.30
N CYS A 91 -2.45 -7.46 2.27
CA CYS A 91 -3.38 -8.02 3.24
C CYS A 91 -4.75 -8.24 2.60
N THR A 92 -5.58 -9.08 3.21
CA THR A 92 -6.99 -9.24 2.82
C THR A 92 -7.88 -8.17 3.47
N PRO A 93 -9.01 -7.78 2.84
CA PRO A 93 -9.96 -6.86 3.47
C PRO A 93 -10.51 -7.41 4.78
N GLU A 94 -10.76 -8.72 4.88
CA GLU A 94 -11.25 -9.36 6.09
C GLU A 94 -10.29 -9.16 7.27
N GLU A 95 -8.99 -9.36 7.05
CA GLU A 95 -7.95 -9.10 8.06
C GLU A 95 -7.89 -7.62 8.43
N ALA A 96 -7.93 -6.73 7.44
CA ALA A 96 -7.85 -5.28 7.65
C ALA A 96 -9.00 -4.78 8.53
N PHE A 97 -10.25 -5.11 8.17
CA PHE A 97 -11.44 -4.70 8.92
C PHE A 97 -11.50 -5.37 10.31
N SER A 98 -11.11 -6.64 10.41
CA SER A 98 -11.12 -7.36 11.70
C SER A 98 -10.12 -6.79 12.71
N ILE A 99 -8.92 -6.39 12.25
CA ILE A 99 -7.85 -5.92 13.14
C ILE A 99 -8.00 -4.43 13.44
N VAL A 100 -8.12 -3.61 12.39
CA VAL A 100 -8.04 -2.15 12.50
C VAL A 100 -9.38 -1.55 12.92
N GLY A 101 -10.49 -2.10 12.42
CA GLY A 101 -11.85 -1.71 12.79
C GLY A 101 -12.76 -1.53 11.57
N ASP A 102 -14.02 -1.20 11.85
CA ASP A 102 -15.05 -0.95 10.84
C ASP A 102 -14.86 0.39 10.11
N ASN A 103 -14.31 1.39 10.80
CA ASN A 103 -14.17 2.73 10.27
C ASN A 103 -12.82 2.94 9.56
N ILE A 104 -12.51 2.08 8.59
CA ILE A 104 -11.29 2.18 7.76
C ILE A 104 -11.63 2.34 6.29
N VAL A 105 -10.71 2.93 5.54
CA VAL A 105 -10.78 2.94 4.07
C VAL A 105 -9.93 1.80 3.54
N PHE A 106 -10.55 0.77 2.99
CA PHE A 106 -9.84 -0.29 2.30
C PHE A 106 -9.98 -0.15 0.79
N ALA A 107 -8.85 -0.30 0.09
CA ALA A 107 -8.84 -0.46 -1.35
C ALA A 107 -7.77 -1.48 -1.76
N SER A 108 -8.07 -2.24 -2.82
CA SER A 108 -7.13 -3.21 -3.38
C SER A 108 -6.96 -3.05 -4.88
N GLY A 109 -5.80 -3.45 -5.39
CA GLY A 109 -5.56 -3.56 -6.82
C GLY A 109 -6.25 -4.77 -7.44
N SER A 110 -6.56 -5.78 -6.62
CA SER A 110 -7.21 -7.02 -7.02
C SER A 110 -8.69 -7.03 -6.62
N PRO A 111 -9.54 -7.79 -7.33
CA PRO A 111 -10.94 -7.91 -6.96
C PRO A 111 -11.10 -8.73 -5.68
N PHE A 112 -11.60 -8.10 -4.62
CA PHE A 112 -12.10 -8.75 -3.42
C PHE A 112 -13.60 -8.49 -3.26
N LYS A 113 -14.26 -9.36 -2.49
CA LYS A 113 -15.66 -9.15 -2.11
C LYS A 113 -15.73 -8.17 -0.96
N ASP A 114 -16.87 -7.48 -0.86
CA ASP A 114 -17.20 -6.72 0.33
C ASP A 114 -17.30 -7.64 1.54
N VAL A 115 -16.93 -7.13 2.72
CA VAL A 115 -16.84 -7.89 3.96
C VAL A 115 -18.03 -7.53 4.86
N ASP A 116 -18.78 -8.53 5.31
CA ASP A 116 -19.79 -8.34 6.34
C ASP A 116 -19.08 -8.22 7.71
N LEU A 117 -19.27 -7.09 8.37
CA LEU A 117 -18.63 -6.78 9.66
C LEU A 117 -19.39 -7.36 10.86
N GLY A 118 -20.55 -8.00 10.64
CA GLY A 118 -21.35 -8.66 11.68
C GLY A 118 -22.12 -7.72 12.61
N ASN A 119 -21.94 -6.40 12.48
CA ASN A 119 -22.70 -5.36 13.18
C ASN A 119 -23.80 -4.74 12.30
N GLY A 120 -24.13 -5.38 11.17
CA GLY A 120 -25.06 -4.86 10.16
C GLY A 120 -24.43 -3.84 9.19
N HIS A 121 -23.12 -3.59 9.29
CA HIS A 121 -22.38 -2.77 8.33
C HIS A 121 -21.57 -3.64 7.36
N ILE A 122 -21.39 -3.11 6.16
CA ILE A 122 -20.59 -3.73 5.10
C ILE A 122 -19.30 -2.93 4.93
N GLY A 123 -18.16 -3.60 5.10
CA GLY A 123 -16.85 -3.10 4.75
C GLY A 123 -16.66 -3.15 3.24
N HIS A 124 -16.78 -2.00 2.58
CA HIS A 124 -16.64 -1.91 1.13
C HIS A 124 -15.17 -2.06 0.70
N CYS A 125 -14.92 -3.00 -0.21
CA CYS A 125 -13.61 -3.16 -0.83
C CYS A 125 -13.55 -2.40 -2.16
N ASN A 126 -12.89 -1.25 -2.17
CA ASN A 126 -12.74 -0.46 -3.39
C ASN A 126 -11.64 -1.04 -4.29
N GLN A 127 -11.87 -1.14 -5.61
CA GLN A 127 -10.83 -1.53 -6.55
C GLN A 127 -10.06 -0.30 -7.06
N GLY A 128 -8.84 -0.10 -6.54
CA GLY A 128 -7.98 1.04 -6.91
C GLY A 128 -7.37 0.93 -8.30
N ASN A 129 -7.28 -0.27 -8.88
CA ASN A 129 -6.67 -0.49 -10.20
C ASN A 129 -7.60 -0.15 -11.38
N MET A 130 -8.92 -0.09 -11.14
CA MET A 130 -9.91 0.11 -12.21
C MET A 130 -10.00 1.57 -12.69
N TYR A 131 -9.62 2.55 -11.86
CA TYR A 131 -9.68 3.98 -12.21
C TYR A 131 -8.42 4.50 -12.93
N LEU A 132 -7.30 3.78 -12.87
CA LEU A 132 -6.10 4.16 -13.63
C LEU A 132 -6.12 3.62 -15.07
N PHE A 133 -6.90 2.57 -15.35
CA PHE A 133 -6.98 1.92 -16.67
C PHE A 133 -8.38 1.86 -17.32
N PRO A 134 -9.17 2.94 -17.47
CA PRO A 134 -10.28 2.91 -18.43
C PRO A 134 -9.82 3.13 -19.90
N GLY A 135 -8.55 3.50 -20.14
CA GLY A 135 -8.17 4.15 -21.42
C GLY A 135 -7.06 3.52 -22.29
N CYS A 136 -6.25 2.58 -21.80
CA CYS A 136 -5.08 2.13 -22.58
C CYS A 136 -5.29 0.83 -23.38
N ALA A 137 -6.37 0.08 -23.14
CA ALA A 137 -6.61 -1.20 -23.82
C ALA A 137 -7.45 -1.11 -25.11
N SER A 138 -8.04 0.05 -25.44
CA SER A 138 -8.94 0.18 -26.59
C SER A 138 -8.37 0.94 -27.79
N SER A 139 -7.09 1.32 -27.79
CA SER A 139 -6.48 2.07 -28.92
C SER A 139 -5.57 1.25 -29.83
N THR A 140 -5.29 -0.03 -29.53
CA THR A 140 -4.37 -0.86 -30.35
C THR A 140 -5.10 -1.80 -31.31
N SER A 141 -6.35 -1.49 -31.66
CA SER A 141 -7.10 -2.23 -32.68
C SER A 141 -7.74 -1.23 -33.64
N THR A 142 -6.94 -0.68 -34.55
CA THR A 142 -7.28 -0.29 -35.94
C THR A 142 -6.31 0.79 -36.42
N PHE A 143 -5.14 0.42 -36.97
CA PHE A 143 -4.59 1.05 -38.18
C PHE A 143 -3.40 0.27 -38.76
N PHE A 144 -3.64 -0.97 -39.22
CA PHE A 144 -2.75 -1.56 -40.23
C PHE A 144 -3.23 -1.10 -41.61
N ARG A 145 -2.78 0.07 -42.07
CA ARG A 145 -2.87 0.43 -43.50
C ARG A 145 -1.48 0.49 -44.09
N LYS A 146 -1.12 -0.61 -44.76
CA LYS A 146 0.05 -0.81 -45.61
C LYS A 146 0.40 0.45 -46.39
N LYS A 147 1.63 0.96 -46.24
CA LYS A 147 2.28 1.69 -47.33
C LYS A 147 2.77 0.66 -48.35
N LYS A 148 2.13 0.61 -49.52
CA LYS A 148 2.68 0.02 -50.74
C LYS A 148 3.03 1.17 -51.67
N THR A 149 4.31 1.20 -52.06
CA THR A 149 4.95 1.85 -53.22
C THR A 149 4.58 3.30 -53.51
#